data_AF-A7SW71-F1
#
_entry.id   AF-A7SW71-F1
#
_cell.length_a   1.000
_cell.length_b   1.000
_cell.length_c   1.000
_cell.angle_alpha   90.00
_cell.angle_beta   90.00
_cell.angle_gamma   90.00
#
_symmetry.space_group_name_H-M   'P 1'
#
loop_
_entity.id
_entity.type
_entity.pdbx_description
1 polymer ?
#
loop_
_entity_poly.entity_id
_entity_poly.type
_entity_poly.pdbx_seq_one_letter_code
_entity_poly.pdbx_strand_id
1 'polypeptide(L)'
;MLQLHGNPGDYVWGTNGLDSIITQLLNQLEGAGPPPAENDKIENLPKVKVTQSLIDSRTECAVCQEQLKLHEEVLMLPCNHHYHKDCIIPWLKM
;
A
#
# COMPACT_ATOMS: atom_id res chain seq x y z
N MET A 1 -32.86 -25.28 12.63
CA MET A 1 -31.57 -25.57 13.30
C MET A 1 -30.47 -25.34 12.28
N LEU A 2 -29.55 -24.40 12.51
CA LEU A 2 -28.42 -24.15 11.60
C LEU A 2 -27.45 -25.32 11.72
N GLN A 3 -27.35 -26.12 10.65
CA GLN A 3 -26.50 -27.29 10.59
C GLN A 3 -25.08 -26.84 10.23
N LEU A 4 -24.27 -26.59 11.25
CA LEU A 4 -22.87 -26.21 11.14
C LEU A 4 -22.07 -27.39 10.57
N HIS A 5 -21.75 -27.33 9.27
CA HIS A 5 -20.79 -28.25 8.64
C HIS A 5 -19.39 -27.64 8.75
N GLY A 6 -18.67 -27.98 9.81
CA GLY A 6 -17.32 -27.47 10.07
C GLY A 6 -16.91 -27.65 11.53
N ASN A 7 -15.60 -27.54 11.81
CA ASN A 7 -15.10 -27.54 13.17
C ASN A 7 -15.69 -26.31 13.91
N PRO A 8 -16.34 -26.46 15.07
CA PRO A 8 -17.02 -25.35 15.76
C PRO A 8 -16.10 -24.18 16.14
N GLY A 9 -14.78 -24.38 16.15
CA GLY A 9 -13.77 -23.34 16.36
C GLY A 9 -13.54 -22.40 15.17
N ASP A 10 -14.01 -22.77 13.96
CA ASP A 10 -13.73 -22.02 12.72
C ASP A 10 -14.81 -20.95 12.41
N TYR A 11 -15.85 -20.87 13.24
CA TYR A 11 -16.91 -19.87 13.09
C TYR A 11 -16.50 -18.53 13.72
N VAL A 12 -16.87 -17.43 13.07
CA VAL A 12 -16.63 -16.05 13.53
C VAL A 12 -17.09 -15.79 14.98
N TRP A 13 -18.11 -16.52 15.44
CA TRP A 13 -18.65 -16.40 16.81
C TRP A 13 -18.08 -17.42 17.81
N GLY A 14 -17.15 -18.27 17.37
CA GLY A 14 -16.39 -19.17 18.25
C GLY A 14 -15.29 -18.41 18.98
N THR A 15 -14.95 -18.85 20.19
CA THR A 15 -13.84 -18.29 20.96
C THR A 15 -12.54 -18.45 20.15
N ASN A 16 -12.03 -17.36 19.57
CA ASN A 16 -10.82 -17.27 18.72
C ASN A 16 -10.98 -17.73 17.26
N GLY A 17 -12.21 -17.88 16.75
CA GLY A 17 -12.43 -18.30 15.36
C GLY A 17 -12.01 -17.25 14.34
N LEU A 18 -12.23 -15.97 14.66
CA LEU A 18 -11.74 -14.85 13.83
C LEU A 18 -10.22 -14.86 13.68
N ASP A 19 -9.48 -15.05 14.77
CA ASP A 19 -8.02 -15.06 14.75
C ASP A 19 -7.48 -16.19 13.85
N SER A 20 -8.09 -17.37 13.94
CA SER A 20 -7.70 -18.54 13.13
C SER A 20 -7.90 -18.30 11.63
N ILE A 21 -9.03 -17.70 11.25
CA ILE A 21 -9.31 -17.35 9.85
C ILE A 21 -8.36 -16.25 9.35
N ILE A 22 -8.08 -15.23 10.16
CA ILE A 22 -7.11 -14.18 9.82
C ILE A 22 -5.73 -14.80 9.60
N THR A 23 -5.25 -15.64 10.51
CA THR A 23 -3.95 -16.32 10.37
C THR A 23 -3.89 -17.18 9.11
N GLN A 24 -4.94 -17.95 8.81
CA GLN A 24 -4.98 -18.77 7.60
C GLN A 24 -4.93 -17.93 6.33
N LEU A 25 -5.69 -16.81 6.27
CA LEU A 25 -5.67 -15.90 5.13
C LEU A 25 -4.32 -15.21 4.97
N LEU A 26 -3.71 -14.75 6.06
CA LEU A 26 -2.39 -14.11 6.01
C LEU A 26 -1.32 -15.09 5.51
N ASN A 27 -1.31 -16.34 6.01
CA ASN A 27 -0.38 -17.38 5.56
C ASN A 27 -0.58 -17.74 4.07
N GLN A 28 -1.81 -17.67 3.55
CA GLN A 28 -2.08 -17.86 2.12
C GLN A 28 -1.55 -16.71 1.24
N LEU A 29 -1.38 -15.53 1.83
CA LEU A 29 -0.91 -14.33 1.14
C LEU A 29 0.61 -14.09 1.30
N GLU A 30 1.29 -14.84 2.17
CA GLU A 30 2.75 -14.76 2.33
C GLU A 30 3.45 -15.04 0.98
N GLY A 31 4.10 -14.02 0.43
CA GLY A 31 4.78 -14.09 -0.87
C GLY A 31 3.89 -13.93 -2.10
N ALA A 32 2.59 -13.62 -1.94
CA ALA A 32 1.65 -13.39 -3.04
C ALA A 32 1.72 -11.96 -3.63
N GLY A 33 2.67 -11.14 -3.19
CA GLY A 33 2.91 -9.81 -3.72
C GLY A 33 3.58 -9.84 -5.11
N PRO A 34 3.39 -8.81 -5.94
CA PRO A 34 4.26 -8.63 -7.10
C PRO A 34 5.72 -8.53 -6.64
N PRO A 35 6.68 -9.00 -7.44
CA PRO A 35 8.09 -8.89 -7.08
C PRO A 35 8.50 -7.42 -6.90
N PRO A 36 9.55 -7.14 -6.13
CA PRO A 36 10.09 -5.79 -5.99
C PRO A 36 10.36 -5.16 -7.35
N ALA A 37 10.15 -3.85 -7.47
CA ALA A 37 10.40 -3.16 -8.73
C ALA A 37 11.90 -3.17 -9.06
N GLU A 38 12.23 -3.29 -10.35
CA GLU A 38 13.61 -3.22 -10.83
C GLU A 38 14.22 -1.84 -10.50
N ASN A 39 15.47 -1.83 -9.99
CA ASN A 39 16.14 -0.57 -9.62
C ASN A 39 16.18 0.44 -10.77
N ASP A 40 16.43 0.00 -12.01
CA ASP A 40 16.43 0.85 -13.19
C ASP A 40 15.07 1.54 -13.40
N LYS A 41 13.95 0.84 -13.17
CA LYS A 41 12.61 1.42 -13.28
C LYS A 41 12.35 2.46 -12.20
N ILE A 42 12.85 2.24 -10.99
CA ILE A 42 12.71 3.18 -9.87
C ILE A 42 13.53 4.45 -10.14
N GLU A 43 14.76 4.31 -10.63
CA GLU A 43 15.67 5.44 -10.90
C GLU A 43 15.17 6.32 -12.06
N ASN A 44 14.51 5.71 -13.05
CA ASN A 44 13.94 6.39 -14.21
C ASN A 44 12.53 6.97 -13.98
N LEU A 45 12.00 6.93 -12.75
CA LEU A 45 10.71 7.55 -12.45
C LEU A 45 10.73 9.06 -12.71
N PRO A 46 9.70 9.64 -13.35
CA PRO A 46 9.60 11.07 -13.57
C PRO A 46 9.67 11.87 -12.26
N LYS A 47 10.61 12.82 -12.21
CA LYS A 47 10.70 13.83 -11.16
C LYS A 47 9.90 15.05 -11.58
N VAL A 48 8.88 15.38 -10.81
CA VAL A 48 7.95 16.47 -11.10
C VAL A 48 8.02 17.49 -9.97
N LYS A 49 8.02 18.78 -10.32
CA LYS A 49 7.88 19.83 -9.31
C LYS A 49 6.40 20.01 -8.99
N VAL A 50 6.08 20.06 -7.70
CA VAL A 50 4.73 20.31 -7.22
C VAL A 50 4.27 21.69 -7.69
N THR A 51 3.17 21.72 -8.43
CA THR A 51 2.55 22.96 -8.94
C THR A 51 1.39 23.39 -8.04
N GLN A 52 0.94 24.63 -8.18
CA GLN A 52 -0.20 25.14 -7.40
C GLN A 52 -1.46 24.30 -7.61
N SER A 53 -1.69 23.81 -8.83
CA SER A 53 -2.80 22.91 -9.17
C SER A 53 -2.80 21.62 -8.31
N LEU A 54 -1.62 21.04 -8.04
CA LEU A 54 -1.49 19.85 -7.19
C LEU A 54 -1.80 20.12 -5.71
N ILE A 55 -1.48 21.34 -5.25
CA ILE A 55 -1.80 21.80 -3.90
C ILE A 55 -3.30 22.02 -3.77
N ASP A 56 -3.91 22.66 -4.78
CA ASP A 56 -5.34 22.96 -4.81
C ASP A 56 -6.17 21.66 -4.86
N SER A 57 -5.64 20.59 -5.46
CA SER A 57 -6.23 19.25 -5.43
C SER A 57 -6.00 18.48 -4.12
N ARG A 58 -5.35 19.10 -3.12
CA ARG A 58 -5.01 18.52 -1.80
C ARG A 58 -4.25 17.20 -1.92
N THR A 59 -3.30 17.13 -2.83
CA THR A 59 -2.47 15.94 -2.99
C THR A 59 -1.53 15.80 -1.80
N GLU A 60 -1.56 14.64 -1.14
CA GLU A 60 -0.70 14.29 -0.02
C GLU A 60 0.10 13.02 -0.31
N CYS A 61 1.25 12.88 0.36
CA CYS A 61 2.01 11.66 0.29
C CYS A 61 1.36 10.61 1.20
N ALA A 62 0.72 9.59 0.63
CA ALA A 62 0.01 8.56 1.40
C ALA A 62 0.93 7.70 2.31
N VAL A 63 2.26 7.78 2.12
CA VAL A 63 3.24 7.04 2.94
C VAL A 63 3.51 7.75 4.26
N CYS A 64 3.84 9.05 4.23
CA CYS A 64 4.09 9.83 5.46
C CYS A 64 2.85 10.58 5.97
N GLN A 65 1.77 10.60 5.19
CA GLN A 65 0.51 11.32 5.49
C GLN A 65 0.71 12.83 5.63
N GLU A 66 1.67 13.39 4.89
CA GLU A 66 1.96 14.83 4.86
C GLU A 66 1.60 15.44 3.49
N GLN A 67 1.17 16.70 3.52
CA GLN A 67 0.89 17.48 2.30
C GLN A 67 2.18 17.79 1.55
N LEU A 68 2.12 17.67 0.22
CA LEU A 68 3.20 18.09 -0.66
C LEU A 68 3.36 19.61 -0.61
N LYS A 69 4.57 20.14 -0.73
CA LYS A 69 4.81 21.60 -0.71
C LYS A 69 5.04 22.15 -2.11
N LEU A 70 4.59 23.37 -2.35
CA LEU A 70 4.78 24.05 -3.63
C LEU A 70 6.28 24.13 -4.00
N HIS A 71 6.61 23.83 -5.25
CA HIS A 71 7.99 23.75 -5.79
C HIS A 71 8.86 22.60 -5.27
N GLU A 72 8.35 21.74 -4.38
CA GLU A 72 9.06 20.54 -3.95
C GLU A 72 9.20 19.54 -5.12
N GLU A 73 10.28 18.76 -5.14
CA GLU A 73 10.49 17.70 -6.12
C GLU A 73 9.91 16.39 -5.59
N VAL A 74 8.96 15.82 -6.33
CA VAL A 74 8.30 14.55 -6.02
C VAL A 74 8.49 13.56 -7.15
N LEU A 75 8.36 12.27 -6.85
CA LEU A 75 8.32 11.22 -7.86
C LEU A 75 6.87 10.99 -8.27
N MET A 76 6.63 10.93 -9.59
CA MET A 76 5.34 10.59 -10.17
C MET A 76 5.38 9.16 -10.68
N LEU A 77 4.46 8.31 -10.20
CA LEU A 77 4.28 6.95 -10.69
C LEU A 77 3.54 6.94 -12.04
N PRO A 78 3.62 5.84 -12.82
CA PRO A 78 2.87 5.71 -14.08
C PRO A 78 1.34 5.83 -13.95
N CYS A 79 0.80 5.67 -12.74
CA CYS A 79 -0.61 5.87 -12.40
C CYS A 79 -0.95 7.30 -11.95
N ASN A 80 -0.07 8.28 -12.21
CA ASN A 80 -0.21 9.70 -11.89
C ASN A 80 -0.27 10.04 -10.38
N HIS A 81 0.09 9.10 -9.50
CA HIS A 81 0.25 9.37 -8.07
C HIS A 81 1.62 9.97 -7.76
N HIS A 82 1.66 10.89 -6.79
CA HIS A 82 2.85 11.66 -6.43
C HIS A 82 3.29 11.35 -5.00
N TYR A 83 4.60 11.17 -4.79
CA TYR A 83 5.17 10.84 -3.49
C TYR A 83 6.51 11.54 -3.27
N HIS A 84 6.88 11.78 -2.01
CA HIS A 84 8.25 12.14 -1.68
C HIS A 84 9.20 11.03 -2.11
N LYS A 85 10.34 11.42 -2.67
CA LYS A 85 11.38 10.49 -3.13
C LYS A 85 11.79 9.50 -2.04
N ASP A 86 12.02 10.01 -0.84
CA ASP A 86 12.50 9.22 0.30
C ASP A 86 11.42 8.29 0.87
N CYS A 87 10.14 8.56 0.57
CA CYS A 87 9.02 7.71 0.99
C CYS A 87 8.76 6.56 0.01
N ILE A 88 8.74 6.84 -1.30
CA ILE A 88 8.32 5.85 -2.30
C ILE A 88 9.44 4.90 -2.72
N ILE A 89 10.71 5.32 -2.68
CA ILE A 89 11.83 4.45 -3.07
C ILE A 89 11.93 3.20 -2.17
N PRO A 90 11.92 3.31 -0.83
CA PRO A 90 11.93 2.13 0.04
C PRO A 90 10.73 1.22 -0.21
N TRP A 91 9.55 1.81 -0.43
CA TRP A 91 8.31 1.08 -0.67
C TRP A 91 8.37 0.20 -1.94
N LEU A 92 9.01 0.68 -3.01
CA LEU A 92 9.13 -0.06 -4.27
C LEU A 92 10.21 -1.15 -4.27
N LYS A 93 11.13 -1.11 -3.30
CA LYS A 93 12.27 -2.05 -3.17
C LYS A 93 11.98 -3.24 -2.25
N MET A 94 10.85 -3.21 -1.54
CA MET A 94 10.41 -4.27 -0.62
C MET A 94 9.79 -5.46 -1.36
#